data_AF-A0AA38I1A0-F1
#
_entry.id   AF-A0AA38I1A0-F1
#
_cell.length_a   1.000
_cell.length_b   1.000
_cell.length_c   1.000
_cell.angle_alpha   90.00
_cell.angle_beta   90.00
_cell.angle_gamma   90.00
#
_symmetry.space_group_name_H-M   'P 1'
#
loop_
_entity.id
_entity.type
_entity.pdbx_description
1 polymer ?
#
loop_
_entity_poly.entity_id
_entity_poly.type
_entity_poly.pdbx_seq_one_letter_code
_entity_poly.pdbx_strand_id
1 'polypeptide(L)'
;MCRFLLILCLFAFVPFSWAEKEKKYTTKFDNIDLKEVVKNERLLKNYVDCLLEKGRCTPDGLELRENIPDAIQTECRRCSDKQKMGADFILKYLIDNKPEYWEELEIKYDPEGTYKKKRSPQQKYTTRYDNIDVERILHSKRLLLNYINCLLDKGSCSPEGRDLKKLLPDALATDCSKCSEVQKKQAGKVLTFVLLNYRKEWDQLIAKYDPDGIYRKKYEIDEDYDYSELDEAKK
;
A
#
# COMPACT_ATOMS: atom_id res chain seq x y z
N MET A 1 -52.06 -25.53 -42.15
CA MET A 1 -51.45 -24.94 -43.37
C MET A 1 -51.19 -23.46 -43.10
N CYS A 2 -50.14 -22.89 -43.72
CA CYS A 2 -49.48 -21.59 -43.48
C CYS A 2 -48.48 -21.59 -42.32
N ARG A 3 -47.24 -22.06 -42.55
CA ARG A 3 -46.10 -21.45 -43.30
C ARG A 3 -45.28 -20.51 -42.41
N PHE A 4 -44.16 -21.06 -41.94
CA PHE A 4 -42.82 -20.46 -41.90
C PHE A 4 -42.75 -18.92 -41.91
N LEU A 5 -42.40 -18.35 -40.77
CA LEU A 5 -41.47 -17.22 -40.69
C LEU A 5 -40.53 -17.48 -39.52
N LEU A 6 -39.46 -18.22 -39.81
CA LEU A 6 -38.24 -18.25 -39.01
C LEU A 6 -37.62 -16.85 -39.04
N ILE A 7 -37.92 -16.02 -38.05
CA ILE A 7 -37.14 -14.80 -37.79
C ILE A 7 -35.90 -15.24 -37.02
N LEU A 8 -34.85 -15.54 -37.79
CA LEU A 8 -33.51 -15.80 -37.30
C LEU A 8 -32.89 -14.45 -36.91
N CYS A 9 -33.24 -13.95 -35.72
CA CYS A 9 -32.55 -12.81 -35.12
C CYS A 9 -31.13 -13.27 -34.75
N LEU A 10 -30.19 -13.08 -35.69
CA LEU A 10 -28.77 -12.94 -35.40
C LEU A 10 -28.60 -11.72 -34.49
N PHE A 11 -28.81 -11.90 -33.19
CA PHE A 11 -28.22 -11.04 -32.18
C PHE A 11 -26.72 -11.25 -32.29
N ALA A 12 -26.06 -10.47 -33.15
CA ALA A 12 -24.65 -10.24 -33.06
C ALA A 12 -24.40 -9.70 -31.65
N PHE A 13 -23.97 -10.57 -30.75
CA PHE A 13 -23.48 -10.23 -29.43
C PHE A 13 -22.20 -9.44 -29.67
N VAL A 14 -22.34 -8.14 -29.91
CA VAL A 14 -21.21 -7.22 -29.87
C VAL A 14 -20.87 -7.14 -28.37
N PRO A 15 -19.72 -7.66 -27.91
CA PRO A 15 -19.31 -7.41 -26.55
C PRO A 15 -19.08 -5.91 -26.45
N PHE A 16 -20.04 -5.22 -25.82
CA PHE A 16 -19.94 -3.83 -25.46
C PHE A 16 -18.96 -3.75 -24.28
N SER A 17 -17.68 -3.97 -24.57
CA SER A 17 -16.61 -3.72 -23.61
C SER A 17 -16.39 -2.23 -23.51
N TRP A 18 -17.29 -1.54 -22.81
CA TRP A 18 -17.04 -0.21 -22.32
C TRP A 18 -16.19 -0.34 -21.07
N ALA A 19 -14.87 -0.38 -21.28
CA ALA A 19 -13.93 -0.07 -20.20
C ALA A 19 -14.03 1.44 -19.95
N GLU A 20 -15.05 1.86 -19.20
CA GLU A 20 -15.15 3.24 -18.76
C GLU A 20 -14.01 3.51 -17.78
N LYS A 21 -13.11 4.43 -18.15
CA LYS A 21 -11.96 4.79 -17.33
C LYS A 21 -12.49 5.40 -16.03
N GLU A 22 -12.40 4.65 -14.93
CA GLU A 22 -12.93 5.08 -13.64
C GLU A 22 -12.34 6.42 -13.20
N LYS A 23 -13.23 7.39 -12.93
CA LYS A 23 -12.84 8.74 -12.54
C LYS A 23 -12.32 8.75 -11.10
N LYS A 24 -11.02 9.00 -10.90
CA LYS A 24 -10.42 9.13 -9.56
C LYS A 24 -10.98 10.31 -8.77
N TYR A 25 -10.82 10.27 -7.44
CA TYR A 25 -11.09 11.43 -6.57
C TYR A 25 -10.15 12.60 -6.92
N THR A 26 -10.55 13.81 -6.53
CA THR A 26 -9.70 14.98 -6.75
C THR A 26 -8.38 14.83 -6.00
N THR A 27 -7.28 15.24 -6.62
CA THR A 27 -5.94 15.25 -6.00
C THR A 27 -5.56 16.63 -5.45
N LYS A 28 -6.50 17.59 -5.50
CA LYS A 28 -6.31 18.98 -5.07
C LYS A 28 -5.77 19.10 -3.64
N PHE A 29 -6.12 18.15 -2.79
CA PHE A 29 -5.83 18.18 -1.35
C PHE A 29 -4.78 17.12 -0.93
N ASP A 30 -4.12 16.46 -1.88
CA ASP A 30 -3.17 15.37 -1.58
C ASP A 30 -1.90 15.84 -0.84
N ASN A 31 -1.66 17.15 -0.73
CA ASN A 31 -0.48 17.74 -0.09
C ASN A 31 -0.75 18.29 1.33
N ILE A 32 -1.85 17.90 1.97
CA ILE A 32 -2.11 18.25 3.37
C ILE A 32 -1.02 17.65 4.26
N ASP A 33 -0.48 18.45 5.20
CA ASP A 33 0.47 17.96 6.19
C ASP A 33 -0.25 17.16 7.30
N LEU A 34 -0.34 15.85 7.09
CA LEU A 34 -0.95 14.94 8.05
C LEU A 34 -0.20 14.88 9.38
N LYS A 35 1.11 15.19 9.41
CA LYS A 35 1.89 15.22 10.64
C LYS A 35 1.49 16.43 11.48
N GLU A 36 1.24 17.57 10.87
CA GLU A 36 0.70 18.75 11.57
C GLU A 36 -0.69 18.45 12.12
N VAL A 37 -1.57 17.84 11.32
CA VAL A 37 -2.94 17.47 11.74
C VAL A 37 -2.92 16.60 12.99
N VAL A 38 -2.14 15.51 13.02
CA VAL A 38 -2.13 14.61 14.19
C VAL A 38 -1.37 15.16 15.40
N LYS A 39 -0.46 16.13 15.22
CA LYS A 39 0.26 16.78 16.32
C LYS A 39 -0.58 17.87 17.00
N ASN A 40 -1.55 18.45 16.30
CA ASN A 40 -2.39 19.53 16.80
C ASN A 40 -3.77 19.00 17.17
N GLU A 41 -4.00 18.76 18.46
CA GLU A 41 -5.26 18.20 18.98
C GLU A 41 -6.49 19.00 18.53
N ARG A 42 -6.38 20.33 18.48
CA ARG A 42 -7.50 21.18 18.02
C ARG A 42 -7.81 20.95 16.55
N LEU A 43 -6.76 20.81 15.72
CA LEU A 43 -6.92 20.58 14.29
C LEU A 43 -7.49 19.18 14.03
N LEU A 44 -6.91 18.15 14.65
CA LEU A 44 -7.42 16.78 14.56
C LEU A 44 -8.89 16.68 14.96
N LYS A 45 -9.25 17.27 16.11
CA LYS A 45 -10.64 17.31 16.59
C LYS A 45 -11.57 17.99 15.58
N ASN A 46 -11.16 19.08 14.94
CA ASN A 46 -11.99 19.74 13.93
C ASN A 46 -12.28 18.82 12.72
N TYR A 47 -11.30 18.03 12.28
CA TYR A 47 -11.53 17.03 11.22
C TYR A 47 -12.48 15.94 11.71
N VAL A 48 -12.25 15.39 12.90
CA VAL A 48 -13.12 14.34 13.47
C VAL A 48 -14.55 14.85 13.64
N ASP A 49 -14.75 16.05 14.19
CA ASP A 49 -16.05 16.68 14.35
C ASP A 49 -16.72 16.92 12.97
N CYS A 50 -15.97 17.35 11.96
CA CYS A 50 -16.47 17.49 10.59
C CYS A 50 -16.97 16.13 10.05
N LEU A 51 -16.15 15.09 10.17
CA LEU A 51 -16.46 13.73 9.73
C LEU A 51 -17.64 13.13 10.49
N LEU A 52 -17.84 13.49 11.76
CA LEU A 52 -18.97 13.06 12.57
C LEU A 52 -20.21 13.95 12.40
N GLU A 53 -20.15 15.00 11.57
CA GLU A 53 -21.19 16.02 11.42
C GLU A 53 -21.52 16.79 12.73
N LYS A 54 -20.54 16.88 13.63
CA LYS A 54 -20.62 17.62 14.89
C LYS A 54 -20.02 19.03 14.80
N GLY A 55 -19.35 19.36 13.70
CA GLY A 55 -18.64 20.62 13.52
C GLY A 55 -18.61 21.11 12.07
N ARG A 56 -17.98 22.27 11.88
CA ARG A 56 -17.75 22.83 10.54
C ARG A 56 -16.67 22.04 9.81
N CYS A 57 -16.79 21.95 8.50
CA CYS A 57 -15.78 21.35 7.64
C CYS A 57 -14.97 22.43 6.91
N THR A 58 -13.66 22.21 6.81
CA THR A 58 -12.84 22.84 5.78
C THR A 58 -13.17 22.23 4.41
N PRO A 59 -12.81 22.86 3.28
CA PRO A 59 -13.12 22.31 1.95
C PRO A 59 -12.57 20.89 1.73
N ASP A 60 -11.39 20.60 2.25
CA ASP A 60 -10.74 19.30 2.16
C ASP A 60 -11.34 18.27 3.13
N GLY A 61 -11.72 18.68 4.34
CA GLY A 61 -12.46 17.83 5.27
C GLY A 61 -13.83 17.45 4.73
N LEU A 62 -14.49 18.36 4.00
CA LEU A 62 -15.75 18.10 3.31
C LEU A 62 -15.56 17.09 2.17
N GLU A 63 -14.55 17.28 1.31
CA GLU A 63 -14.20 16.33 0.24
C GLU A 63 -13.94 14.93 0.82
N LEU A 64 -13.18 14.85 1.92
CA LEU A 64 -12.93 13.58 2.59
C LEU A 64 -14.23 12.94 3.09
N ARG A 65 -15.06 13.71 3.81
CA ARG A 65 -16.33 13.24 4.36
C ARG A 65 -17.26 12.66 3.30
N GLU A 66 -17.37 13.33 2.16
CA GLU A 66 -18.26 12.93 1.06
C GLU A 66 -17.78 11.64 0.37
N ASN A 67 -16.47 11.41 0.31
CA ASN A 67 -15.90 10.26 -0.41
C ASN A 67 -15.60 9.04 0.49
N ILE A 68 -15.55 9.16 1.82
CA ILE A 68 -15.28 8.02 2.72
C ILE A 68 -16.23 6.82 2.49
N PRO A 69 -17.56 7.00 2.38
CA PRO A 69 -18.46 5.87 2.17
C PRO A 69 -18.15 5.08 0.90
N ASP A 70 -17.92 5.77 -0.22
CA ASP A 70 -17.52 5.16 -1.50
C ASP A 70 -16.13 4.50 -1.39
N ALA A 71 -15.17 5.16 -0.74
CA ALA A 71 -13.82 4.62 -0.55
C ALA A 71 -13.81 3.35 0.30
N ILE A 72 -14.67 3.24 1.31
CA ILE A 72 -14.82 2.02 2.11
C ILE A 72 -15.48 0.92 1.27
N GLN A 73 -16.59 1.23 0.60
CA GLN A 73 -17.36 0.26 -0.18
C GLN A 73 -16.56 -0.30 -1.37
N THR A 74 -15.75 0.54 -2.01
CA THR A 74 -14.99 0.20 -3.22
C THR A 74 -13.51 -0.07 -2.95
N GLU A 75 -13.09 -0.17 -1.68
CA GLU A 75 -11.71 -0.46 -1.29
C GLU A 75 -10.70 0.54 -1.89
N CYS A 76 -11.03 1.83 -1.78
CA CYS A 76 -10.22 2.95 -2.23
C CYS A 76 -9.83 2.87 -3.72
N ARG A 77 -10.65 2.21 -4.55
CA ARG A 77 -10.37 1.98 -5.97
C ARG A 77 -10.11 3.28 -6.74
N ARG A 78 -10.75 4.37 -6.33
CA ARG A 78 -10.67 5.70 -6.94
C ARG A 78 -9.65 6.63 -6.27
N CYS A 79 -8.97 6.16 -5.22
CA CYS A 79 -8.00 6.95 -4.49
C CYS A 79 -6.71 7.17 -5.30
N SER A 80 -6.07 8.32 -5.08
CA SER A 80 -4.67 8.50 -5.41
C SER A 80 -3.78 7.71 -4.45
N ASP A 81 -2.53 7.49 -4.81
CA ASP A 81 -1.61 6.77 -3.93
C ASP A 81 -1.26 7.59 -2.68
N LYS A 82 -1.26 8.93 -2.78
CA LYS A 82 -1.16 9.84 -1.64
C LYS A 82 -2.34 9.71 -0.68
N GLN A 83 -3.56 9.57 -1.20
CA GLN A 83 -4.76 9.36 -0.38
C GLN A 83 -4.73 8.03 0.36
N LYS A 84 -4.28 6.96 -0.31
CA LYS A 84 -4.12 5.63 0.33
C LYS A 84 -3.10 5.68 1.47
N MET A 85 -1.91 6.24 1.21
CA MET A 85 -0.88 6.42 2.23
C MET A 85 -1.35 7.29 3.40
N GLY A 86 -2.04 8.39 3.08
CA GLY A 86 -2.57 9.30 4.09
C GLY A 86 -3.64 8.66 4.96
N ALA A 87 -4.56 7.90 4.34
CA ALA A 87 -5.55 7.11 5.05
C ALA A 87 -4.87 6.10 5.98
N ASP A 88 -3.85 5.38 5.50
CA ASP A 88 -3.13 4.41 6.30
C ASP A 88 -2.44 5.04 7.52
N PHE A 89 -1.79 6.18 7.34
CA PHE A 89 -1.16 6.94 8.42
C PHE A 89 -2.18 7.40 9.47
N ILE A 90 -3.28 8.04 9.05
CA ILE A 90 -4.30 8.56 9.96
C ILE A 90 -5.03 7.43 10.68
N LEU A 91 -5.40 6.36 9.97
CA LEU A 91 -6.07 5.21 10.58
C LEU A 91 -5.19 4.56 11.64
N LYS A 92 -3.91 4.34 11.34
CA LYS A 92 -2.95 3.82 12.32
C LYS A 92 -2.85 4.74 13.54
N TYR A 93 -2.71 6.06 13.32
CA TYR A 93 -2.60 7.01 14.41
C TYR A 93 -3.85 7.01 15.30
N LEU A 94 -5.05 7.05 14.70
CA LEU A 94 -6.32 7.04 15.42
C LEU A 94 -6.50 5.76 16.25
N ILE A 95 -6.25 4.59 15.65
CA ILE A 95 -6.34 3.30 16.33
C ILE A 95 -5.35 3.22 17.51
N ASP A 96 -4.09 3.62 17.29
CA ASP A 96 -3.03 3.45 18.28
C ASP A 96 -3.04 4.54 19.37
N ASN A 97 -3.53 5.76 19.09
CA ASN A 97 -3.35 6.94 19.97
C ASN A 97 -4.63 7.74 20.28
N LYS A 98 -5.74 7.51 19.57
CA LYS A 98 -7.03 8.21 19.75
C LYS A 98 -8.20 7.22 19.60
N PRO A 99 -8.24 6.14 20.40
CA PRO A 99 -9.27 5.11 20.27
C PRO A 99 -10.69 5.67 20.39
N GLU A 100 -10.89 6.72 21.17
CA GLU A 100 -12.18 7.42 21.31
C GLU A 100 -12.67 8.01 19.98
N TYR A 101 -11.80 8.67 19.21
CA TYR A 101 -12.17 9.18 17.89
C TYR A 101 -12.35 8.05 16.88
N TRP A 102 -11.51 7.02 16.97
CA TRP A 102 -11.61 5.85 16.09
C TRP A 102 -12.96 5.13 16.25
N GLU A 103 -13.38 4.86 17.48
CA GLU A 103 -14.63 4.14 17.76
C GLU A 103 -15.86 4.88 17.21
N GLU A 104 -15.94 6.20 17.39
CA GLU A 104 -17.05 7.00 16.86
C GLU A 104 -17.08 7.01 15.32
N LEU A 105 -15.92 7.13 14.68
CA LEU A 105 -15.81 7.10 13.22
C LEU A 105 -16.14 5.71 12.66
N GLU A 106 -15.69 4.64 13.34
CA GLU A 106 -15.98 3.26 12.98
C GLU A 106 -17.49 3.01 13.00
N ILE A 107 -18.18 3.43 14.06
CA ILE A 107 -19.64 3.32 14.17
C ILE A 107 -20.35 4.06 13.01
N LYS A 108 -19.87 5.24 12.63
CA LYS A 108 -20.49 6.04 11.57
C LYS A 108 -20.28 5.45 10.18
N TYR A 109 -19.06 4.99 9.87
CA TYR A 109 -18.66 4.66 8.50
C TYR A 109 -18.52 3.15 8.21
N ASP A 110 -18.38 2.31 9.23
CA ASP A 110 -18.31 0.85 9.10
C ASP A 110 -19.09 0.13 10.23
N PRO A 111 -20.40 0.39 10.39
CA PRO A 111 -21.21 -0.18 11.48
C PRO A 111 -21.29 -1.71 11.45
N GLU A 112 -21.16 -2.33 10.28
CA GLU A 112 -21.13 -3.79 10.11
C GLU A 112 -19.73 -4.39 10.37
N GLY A 113 -18.72 -3.54 10.57
CA GLY A 113 -17.33 -3.91 10.75
C GLY A 113 -16.74 -4.61 9.52
N THR A 114 -17.27 -4.37 8.32
CA THR A 114 -16.82 -5.02 7.08
C THR A 114 -15.44 -4.56 6.67
N TYR A 115 -15.17 -3.26 6.78
CA TYR A 115 -13.85 -2.68 6.54
C TYR A 115 -12.87 -3.12 7.62
N LYS A 116 -13.27 -3.09 8.90
CA LYS A 116 -12.47 -3.60 10.00
C LYS A 116 -12.19 -5.09 9.88
N LYS A 117 -13.13 -5.95 9.49
CA LYS A 117 -12.86 -7.38 9.28
C LYS A 117 -11.87 -7.63 8.15
N LYS A 118 -11.96 -6.85 7.06
CA LYS A 118 -11.02 -6.93 5.93
C LYS A 118 -9.63 -6.37 6.27
N ARG A 119 -9.58 -5.33 7.10
CA ARG A 119 -8.35 -4.58 7.44
C ARG A 119 -7.78 -4.93 8.83
N SER A 120 -8.47 -5.74 9.63
CA SER A 120 -8.05 -6.04 11.01
C SER A 120 -6.67 -6.70 10.98
N PRO A 121 -5.82 -6.41 11.97
CA PRO A 121 -4.49 -7.02 12.11
C PRO A 121 -4.51 -8.55 12.33
N GLN A 122 -5.65 -9.23 12.23
CA GLN A 122 -5.82 -10.62 12.64
C GLN A 122 -5.21 -11.61 11.65
N GLN A 123 -4.96 -11.22 10.39
CA GLN A 123 -4.04 -11.97 9.53
C GLN A 123 -2.70 -11.24 9.44
N LYS A 124 -1.92 -11.35 10.52
CA LYS A 124 -0.47 -11.23 10.41
C LYS A 124 0.02 -12.19 9.32
N TYR A 125 1.05 -11.80 8.59
CA TYR A 125 1.72 -12.73 7.68
C TYR A 125 2.21 -13.95 8.47
N THR A 126 2.28 -15.08 7.78
CA THR A 126 2.80 -16.30 8.42
C THR A 126 4.20 -16.05 8.96
N THR A 127 4.45 -16.49 10.18
CA THR A 127 5.76 -16.41 10.84
C THR A 127 6.61 -17.65 10.60
N ARG A 128 6.16 -18.58 9.73
CA ARG A 128 6.83 -19.85 9.43
C ARG A 128 8.30 -19.66 9.04
N TYR A 129 8.62 -18.54 8.39
CA TYR A 129 9.95 -18.25 7.86
C TYR A 129 10.69 -17.15 8.62
N ASP A 130 10.21 -16.72 9.80
CA ASP A 130 10.88 -15.69 10.60
C ASP A 130 12.28 -16.15 11.06
N ASN A 131 12.49 -17.47 11.19
CA ASN A 131 13.77 -18.08 11.54
C ASN A 131 14.68 -18.39 10.34
N ILE A 132 14.39 -17.85 9.15
CA ILE A 132 15.29 -18.00 8.01
C ILE A 132 16.64 -17.35 8.30
N ASP A 133 17.72 -18.03 7.95
CA ASP A 133 19.08 -17.52 8.10
C ASP A 133 19.39 -16.46 7.03
N VAL A 134 18.99 -15.23 7.31
CA VAL A 134 19.23 -14.06 6.45
C VAL A 134 20.72 -13.82 6.28
N GLU A 135 21.54 -14.01 7.32
CA GLU A 135 22.99 -13.79 7.23
C GLU A 135 23.62 -14.66 6.16
N ARG A 136 23.33 -15.97 6.17
CA ARG A 136 23.86 -16.90 5.18
C ARG A 136 23.43 -16.54 3.76
N ILE A 137 22.21 -16.02 3.58
CA ILE A 137 21.73 -15.57 2.28
C ILE A 137 22.52 -14.33 1.83
N LEU A 138 22.68 -13.33 2.69
CA LEU A 138 23.40 -12.09 2.37
C LEU A 138 24.90 -12.33 2.09
N HIS A 139 25.52 -13.27 2.81
CA HIS A 139 26.93 -13.65 2.59
C HIS A 139 27.14 -14.60 1.38
N SER A 140 26.07 -15.03 0.71
CA SER A 140 26.16 -15.89 -0.47
C SER A 140 25.55 -15.20 -1.69
N LYS A 141 26.41 -14.61 -2.52
CA LYS A 141 26.02 -13.97 -3.79
C LYS A 141 25.09 -14.87 -4.63
N ARG A 142 25.39 -16.17 -4.70
CA ARG A 142 24.56 -17.14 -5.43
C ARG A 142 23.15 -17.25 -4.83
N LEU A 143 23.02 -17.36 -3.51
CA LEU A 143 21.70 -17.48 -2.85
C LEU A 143 20.92 -16.18 -2.95
N LEU A 144 21.54 -15.04 -2.65
CA LEU A 144 20.90 -13.73 -2.74
C LEU A 144 20.36 -13.47 -4.15
N LEU A 145 21.18 -13.68 -5.20
CA LEU A 145 20.75 -13.49 -6.57
C LEU A 145 19.62 -14.45 -6.98
N ASN A 146 19.56 -15.66 -6.42
CA ASN A 146 18.43 -16.56 -6.66
C ASN A 146 17.12 -15.99 -6.09
N TYR A 147 17.13 -15.44 -4.87
CA TYR A 147 15.95 -14.77 -4.31
C TYR A 147 15.56 -13.54 -5.13
N ILE A 148 16.52 -12.69 -5.49
CA ILE A 148 16.27 -11.50 -6.31
C ILE A 148 15.68 -11.90 -7.66
N ASN A 149 16.23 -12.91 -8.33
CA ASN A 149 15.70 -13.39 -9.61
C ASN A 149 14.29 -13.97 -9.47
N CYS A 150 13.99 -14.68 -8.37
CA CYS A 150 12.63 -15.10 -8.05
C CYS A 150 11.69 -13.90 -7.96
N LEU A 151 12.06 -12.86 -7.19
CA LEU A 151 11.27 -11.63 -7.03
C LEU A 151 11.08 -10.91 -8.37
N LEU A 152 12.09 -10.92 -9.25
CA LEU A 152 12.06 -10.29 -10.57
C LEU A 152 11.38 -11.11 -11.68
N ASP A 153 10.81 -12.29 -11.39
CA ASP A 153 10.28 -13.21 -12.42
C ASP A 153 11.35 -13.73 -13.41
N LYS A 154 12.62 -13.76 -13.00
CA LYS A 154 13.77 -14.18 -13.84
C LYS A 154 14.34 -15.55 -13.48
N GLY A 155 13.78 -16.22 -12.47
CA GLY A 155 14.28 -17.49 -11.98
C GLY A 155 13.27 -18.26 -11.14
N SER A 156 13.67 -19.46 -10.73
CA SER A 156 12.87 -20.30 -9.85
C SER A 156 12.79 -19.72 -8.43
N CYS A 157 11.67 -19.97 -7.76
CA CYS A 157 11.46 -19.57 -6.37
C CYS A 157 11.55 -20.78 -5.44
N SER A 158 12.29 -20.65 -4.34
CA SER A 158 12.10 -21.51 -3.16
C SER A 158 10.70 -21.30 -2.57
N PRO A 159 10.20 -22.19 -1.70
CA PRO A 159 8.89 -22.03 -1.06
C PRO A 159 8.72 -20.65 -0.39
N GLU A 160 9.68 -20.28 0.46
CA GLU A 160 9.69 -19.01 1.18
C GLU A 160 9.90 -17.80 0.26
N GLY A 161 10.70 -17.91 -0.79
CA GLY A 161 10.83 -16.85 -1.80
C GLY A 161 9.52 -16.61 -2.55
N ARG A 162 8.73 -17.67 -2.78
CA ARG A 162 7.42 -17.59 -3.45
C ARG A 162 6.38 -16.90 -2.57
N ASP A 163 6.40 -17.17 -1.28
CA ASP A 163 5.52 -16.52 -0.31
C ASP A 163 5.91 -15.05 -0.13
N LEU A 164 7.20 -14.76 0.05
CA LEU A 164 7.70 -13.37 0.10
C LEU A 164 7.26 -12.57 -1.13
N LYS A 165 7.41 -13.14 -2.32
CA LYS A 165 7.00 -12.50 -3.58
C LYS A 165 5.52 -12.14 -3.63
N LYS A 166 4.65 -13.01 -3.10
CA LYS A 166 3.20 -12.78 -3.04
C LYS A 166 2.82 -11.69 -2.04
N LEU A 167 3.54 -11.63 -0.92
CA LEU A 167 3.26 -10.70 0.18
C LEU A 167 3.83 -9.30 -0.06
N LEU A 168 4.92 -9.19 -0.81
CA LEU A 168 5.66 -7.95 -1.07
C LEU A 168 4.77 -6.76 -1.52
N PRO A 169 3.85 -6.90 -2.50
CA PRO A 169 3.01 -5.78 -2.91
C PRO A 169 2.10 -5.25 -1.78
N ASP A 170 1.47 -6.13 -1.02
CA ASP A 170 0.64 -5.77 0.14
C ASP A 170 1.49 -5.16 1.27
N ALA A 171 2.68 -5.71 1.51
CA ALA A 171 3.59 -5.20 2.54
C ALA A 171 4.08 -3.78 2.22
N LEU A 172 4.39 -3.49 0.97
CA LEU A 172 4.80 -2.14 0.55
C LEU A 172 3.61 -1.17 0.57
N ALA A 173 2.44 -1.60 0.10
CA ALA A 173 1.24 -0.77 0.07
C ALA A 173 0.73 -0.40 1.47
N THR A 174 0.84 -1.33 2.44
CA THR A 174 0.27 -1.17 3.79
C THR A 174 1.32 -0.92 4.86
N ASP A 175 2.52 -0.48 4.47
CA ASP A 175 3.64 -0.20 5.38
C ASP A 175 3.94 -1.35 6.37
N CYS A 176 3.90 -2.58 5.85
CA CYS A 176 4.14 -3.79 6.61
C CYS A 176 3.23 -3.94 7.85
N SER A 177 1.99 -3.42 7.81
CA SER A 177 1.04 -3.46 8.93
C SER A 177 0.79 -4.89 9.46
N LYS A 178 0.83 -5.88 8.56
CA LYS A 178 0.66 -7.31 8.84
C LYS A 178 1.96 -8.04 9.17
N CYS A 179 3.11 -7.38 9.11
CA CYS A 179 4.40 -8.01 9.39
C CYS A 179 4.60 -8.29 10.89
N SER A 180 5.39 -9.33 11.19
CA SER A 180 5.97 -9.54 12.51
C SER A 180 7.14 -8.56 12.74
N GLU A 181 7.54 -8.37 14.00
CA GLU A 181 8.70 -7.52 14.32
C GLU A 181 10.01 -8.11 13.74
N VAL A 182 10.12 -9.43 13.66
CA VAL A 182 11.26 -10.11 13.03
C VAL A 182 11.30 -9.81 11.53
N GLN A 183 10.16 -9.90 10.84
CA GLN A 183 10.05 -9.58 9.41
C GLN A 183 10.44 -8.14 9.11
N LYS A 184 9.98 -7.17 9.91
CA LYS A 184 10.36 -5.75 9.76
C LYS A 184 11.87 -5.55 9.92
N LYS A 185 12.47 -6.13 10.97
CA LYS A 185 13.91 -6.02 11.24
C LYS A 185 14.74 -6.66 10.13
N GLN A 186 14.37 -7.86 9.68
CA GLN A 186 15.05 -8.56 8.60
C GLN A 186 14.89 -7.82 7.26
N ALA A 187 13.70 -7.30 6.96
CA ALA A 187 13.45 -6.51 5.76
C ALA A 187 14.37 -5.28 5.70
N GLY A 188 14.45 -4.50 6.79
CA GLY A 188 15.37 -3.37 6.87
C GLY A 188 16.83 -3.77 6.58
N LYS A 189 17.32 -4.83 7.21
CA LYS A 189 18.68 -5.35 6.96
C LYS A 189 18.90 -5.75 5.49
N VAL A 190 17.98 -6.48 4.90
CA VAL A 190 18.08 -6.95 3.50
C VAL A 190 18.04 -5.76 2.54
N LEU A 191 17.10 -4.83 2.72
CA LEU A 191 16.95 -3.65 1.86
C LEU A 191 18.23 -2.79 1.90
N THR A 192 18.76 -2.49 3.08
CA THR A 192 20.03 -1.75 3.22
C THR A 192 21.18 -2.49 2.56
N PHE A 193 21.31 -3.80 2.77
CA PHE A 193 22.40 -4.58 2.18
C PHE A 193 22.34 -4.61 0.65
N VAL A 194 21.16 -4.80 0.07
CA VAL A 194 20.96 -4.84 -1.38
C VAL A 194 21.19 -3.46 -2.00
N LEU A 195 20.69 -2.39 -1.38
CA LEU A 195 20.94 -1.01 -1.81
C LEU A 195 22.44 -0.69 -1.88
N LEU A 196 23.19 -1.03 -0.82
CA LEU A 196 24.61 -0.66 -0.71
C LEU A 196 25.56 -1.55 -1.52
N ASN A 197 25.22 -2.83 -1.76
CA ASN A 197 26.13 -3.81 -2.35
C ASN A 197 25.69 -4.37 -3.71
N TYR A 198 24.42 -4.21 -4.08
CA TYR A 198 23.81 -4.81 -5.27
C TYR A 198 22.94 -3.79 -6.00
N ARG A 199 23.54 -2.62 -6.32
CA ARG A 199 22.80 -1.47 -6.86
C ARG A 199 22.03 -1.79 -8.15
N LYS A 200 22.62 -2.56 -9.06
CA LYS A 200 21.98 -2.98 -10.30
C LYS A 200 20.71 -3.81 -10.06
N GLU A 201 20.73 -4.69 -9.07
CA GLU A 201 19.58 -5.50 -8.67
C GLU A 201 18.55 -4.68 -7.92
N TRP A 202 19.00 -3.76 -7.05
CA TRP A 202 18.15 -2.80 -6.36
C TRP A 202 17.30 -1.99 -7.35
N ASP A 203 17.93 -1.40 -8.36
CA ASP A 203 17.24 -0.58 -9.36
C ASP A 203 16.16 -1.39 -10.11
N GLN A 204 16.40 -2.68 -10.37
CA GLN A 204 15.41 -3.57 -10.98
C GLN A 204 14.24 -3.89 -10.04
N LEU A 205 14.52 -4.11 -8.75
CA LEU A 205 13.48 -4.35 -7.75
C LEU A 205 12.60 -3.11 -7.58
N ILE A 206 13.20 -1.93 -7.50
CA ILE A 206 12.51 -0.65 -7.44
C ILE A 206 11.63 -0.45 -8.67
N ALA A 207 12.18 -0.64 -9.87
CA ALA A 207 11.40 -0.49 -11.11
C ALA A 207 10.15 -1.39 -11.14
N LYS A 208 10.18 -2.53 -10.44
CA LYS A 208 9.08 -3.48 -10.37
C LYS A 208 8.10 -3.19 -9.24
N TYR A 209 8.59 -2.90 -8.04
CA TYR A 209 7.80 -2.86 -6.82
C TYR A 209 7.49 -1.44 -6.32
N ASP A 210 8.23 -0.44 -6.80
CA ASP A 210 8.02 0.98 -6.48
C ASP A 210 8.18 1.88 -7.74
N PRO A 211 7.41 1.61 -8.82
CA PRO A 211 7.54 2.34 -10.09
C PRO A 211 7.25 3.84 -9.95
N ASP A 212 6.37 4.22 -9.03
CA ASP A 212 5.98 5.61 -8.76
C ASP A 212 6.93 6.33 -7.76
N GLY A 213 7.91 5.60 -7.22
CA GLY A 213 8.86 6.11 -6.24
C GLY A 213 8.22 6.48 -4.91
N ILE A 214 7.09 5.86 -4.57
CA ILE A 214 6.34 6.12 -3.34
C ILE A 214 7.19 5.74 -2.12
N TYR A 215 7.74 4.53 -2.11
CA TYR A 215 8.58 4.06 -1.02
C TYR A 215 9.88 4.84 -0.95
N ARG A 216 10.55 5.06 -2.09
CA ARG A 216 11.81 5.82 -2.14
C ARG A 216 11.68 7.25 -1.63
N LYS A 217 10.60 7.95 -1.97
CA LYS A 217 10.31 9.30 -1.44
C LYS A 217 10.02 9.27 0.06
N LYS A 218 9.25 8.28 0.54
CA LYS A 218 8.89 8.17 1.96
C LYS A 218 10.12 8.03 2.86
N TYR A 219 11.15 7.32 2.39
CA TYR A 219 12.37 7.06 3.14
C TYR A 219 13.58 7.85 2.64
N GLU A 220 13.35 8.90 1.82
CA GLU A 220 14.40 9.80 1.33
C GLU A 220 15.57 9.06 0.64
N ILE A 221 15.26 7.93 -0.03
CA ILE A 221 16.27 7.07 -0.70
C ILE A 221 16.77 7.70 -2.00
N ASP A 222 15.91 8.49 -2.66
CA ASP A 222 16.23 9.21 -3.90
C ASP A 222 16.86 10.59 -3.64
N GLU A 223 17.03 11.01 -2.38
CA GLU A 223 17.85 12.18 -2.11
C GLU A 223 19.30 11.81 -2.44
N ASP A 224 19.90 12.57 -3.38
CA ASP A 224 21.28 12.39 -3.85
C ASP A 224 22.27 12.55 -2.69
N TYR A 225 22.39 11.53 -1.85
CA TYR A 225 23.60 11.33 -1.06
C TYR A 225 24.68 10.94 -2.05
N ASP A 226 25.62 11.84 -2.24
CA ASP A 226 26.82 11.63 -3.02
C ASP A 226 27.62 10.46 -2.41
N TYR A 227 27.31 9.24 -2.86
CA TYR A 227 28.01 8.02 -2.45
C TYR A 227 29.33 7.83 -3.20
N SER A 228 29.79 8.81 -3.99
CA SER A 228 31.09 8.73 -4.67
C SER A 228 32.24 8.54 -3.67
N GLU A 229 32.12 9.09 -2.46
CA GLU A 229 33.09 8.88 -1.38
C GLU A 229 33.13 7.43 -0.86
N LEU A 230 32.03 6.65 -0.96
CA LEU A 230 31.99 5.26 -0.49
C LEU A 230 32.59 4.26 -1.49
N ASP A 231 32.62 4.59 -2.78
CA ASP A 231 33.24 3.74 -3.79
C ASP A 231 34.76 3.89 -3.81
N GLU A 232 35.30 5.01 -3.34
CA GLU A 232 36.73 5.18 -3.09
C GLU A 232 37.21 4.40 -1.86
N ALA A 233 36.36 4.21 -0.85
CA ALA A 233 36.65 3.42 0.35
C ALA A 233 36.65 1.88 0.13
N LYS A 234 36.31 1.42 -1.08
CA LYS A 234 36.32 -0.01 -1.47
C LYS A 234 37.57 -0.43 -2.25
N LYS A 235 38.55 0.46 -2.41
CA LYS A 235 39.90 0.15 -2.92
C LYS A 235 40.89 0.03 -1.78
#